data_AF-A0A3N5G2S3-F1
#
_entry.id   AF-A0A3N5G2S3-F1
#
_cell.length_a   1.000
_cell.length_b   1.000
_cell.length_c   1.000
_cell.angle_alpha   90.00
_cell.angle_beta   90.00
_cell.angle_gamma   90.00
#
_symmetry.space_group_name_H-M   'P 1'
#
loop_
_entity.id
_entity.type
_entity.pdbx_description
1 polymer ?
#
loop_
_entity_poly.entity_id
_entity_poly.type
_entity_poly.pdbx_seq_one_letter_code
_entity_poly.pdbx_strand_id
1 'polypeptide(L)'
;MRYIVRKAVLASTPEVEISAEEYSLLGAARRVLSSALAIEEKYEVLIANFLALETHLLNVAVTNAVRNALTYSEFFEIRSALNVHVVNLLT
;
A
#
# COMPACT_ATOMS: atom_id res chain seq x y z
N MET A 1 24.08 17.59 28.12
CA MET A 1 24.01 16.44 27.19
C MET A 1 24.20 16.96 25.79
N ARG A 2 24.97 16.27 24.95
CA ARG A 2 25.28 16.67 23.55
C ARG A 2 24.28 15.96 22.62
N TYR A 3 23.58 16.69 21.78
CA TYR A 3 22.65 16.12 20.79
C TYR A 3 23.33 16.17 19.43
N ILE A 4 23.33 15.04 18.71
CA ILE A 4 24.00 14.90 17.42
C ILE A 4 23.08 14.22 16.40
N VAL A 5 23.18 14.65 15.15
CA VAL A 5 22.62 13.96 13.99
C VAL A 5 23.77 13.28 13.26
N ARG A 6 23.62 11.98 13.01
CA ARG A 6 24.54 11.19 12.21
C ARG A 6 23.77 10.26 11.28
N LYS A 7 24.38 9.92 10.16
CA LYS A 7 23.83 8.89 9.27
C LYS A 7 24.10 7.51 9.88
N ALA A 8 23.09 6.64 9.94
CA ALA A 8 23.22 5.29 10.48
C ALA A 8 23.87 4.35 9.45
N VAL A 9 25.18 4.50 9.21
CA VAL A 9 25.97 3.63 8.32
C VAL A 9 27.25 3.18 9.01
N LEU A 10 27.83 2.06 8.56
CA LEU A 10 29.07 1.47 9.12
C LEU A 10 30.34 2.29 8.82
N ALA A 11 30.25 3.34 8.01
CA ALA A 11 31.38 4.19 7.64
C ALA A 11 31.57 5.36 8.63
N SER A 12 32.77 5.94 8.64
CA SER A 12 33.01 7.21 9.33
C SER A 12 32.09 8.28 8.74
N THR A 13 31.23 8.85 9.57
CA THR A 13 30.21 9.82 9.17
C THR A 13 30.40 11.14 9.89
N PRO A 14 30.16 12.27 9.21
CA PRO A 14 30.18 13.57 9.88
C PRO A 14 29.07 13.61 10.94
N GLU A 15 29.44 14.02 12.15
CA GLU A 15 28.49 14.29 13.23
C GLU A 15 28.13 15.77 13.19
N VAL A 16 26.84 16.07 13.11
CA VAL A 16 26.32 17.44 13.17
C VAL A 16 25.73 17.65 14.55
N GLU A 17 26.25 18.60 15.32
CA GLU A 17 25.63 18.98 16.57
C GLU A 17 24.32 19.71 16.33
N ILE A 18 23.33 19.35 17.13
CA ILE A 18 22.01 19.98 17.14
C ILE A 18 21.67 20.41 18.56
N SER A 19 20.71 21.32 18.67
CA SER A 19 20.13 21.70 19.95
C SER A 19 19.16 20.64 20.48
N ALA A 20 18.85 20.71 21.77
CA ALA A 20 17.85 19.85 22.41
C ALA A 20 16.44 20.05 21.82
N GLU A 21 16.12 21.28 21.41
CA GLU A 21 14.84 21.65 20.80
C GLU A 21 14.70 21.03 19.40
N GLU A 22 15.75 21.14 18.58
CA GLU A 22 15.80 20.51 17.26
C GLU A 22 15.70 18.99 17.34
N TYR A 23 16.32 18.36 18.34
CA TYR A 23 16.17 16.91 18.56
C TYR A 23 14.72 16.52 18.80
N SER A 24 13.99 17.28 19.62
CA SER A 24 12.58 17.03 19.92
C SER A 24 11.70 17.23 18.68
N LEU A 25 11.91 18.31 17.94
CA LEU A 25 11.19 18.62 16.70
C LEU A 25 11.44 17.56 15.62
N LEU A 26 12.69 17.15 15.41
CA LEU A 26 13.04 16.08 14.47
C LEU A 26 12.44 14.73 14.89
N GLY A 27 12.41 14.44 16.19
CA GLY A 27 11.74 13.25 16.72
C GLY A 27 10.24 13.24 16.46
N ALA A 28 9.57 14.40 16.59
CA ALA A 28 8.16 14.57 16.28
C ALA A 28 7.90 14.47 14.76
N ALA A 29 8.68 15.17 13.94
CA ALA A 29 8.59 15.13 12.49
C ALA A 29 8.77 13.72 11.94
N ARG A 30 9.74 12.96 12.47
CA ARG A 30 9.95 11.55 12.09
C ARG A 30 8.71 10.71 12.33
N ARG A 31 8.05 10.85 13.49
CA ARG A 31 6.81 10.11 13.78
C ARG A 31 5.70 10.47 12.80
N VAL A 32 5.51 11.75 12.51
CA VAL A 32 4.49 12.21 11.56
C VAL A 32 4.76 11.66 10.16
N LEU A 33 6.00 11.77 9.68
CA LEU A 33 6.39 11.28 8.35
C LEU A 33 6.27 9.75 8.24
N SER A 34 6.66 9.00 9.28
CA SER A 34 6.47 7.55 9.29
C SER A 34 5.00 7.16 9.27
N SER A 35 4.14 7.87 10.01
CA SER A 35 2.70 7.64 9.97
C SER A 35 2.09 8.00 8.61
N ALA A 36 2.52 9.11 7.99
CA ALA A 36 2.08 9.51 6.67
C ALA A 36 2.49 8.47 5.61
N LEU A 37 3.73 8.00 5.64
CA LEU A 37 4.22 6.94 4.75
C LEU A 37 3.39 5.66 4.89
N ALA A 38 3.04 5.26 6.12
CA ALA A 38 2.18 4.10 6.34
C ALA A 38 0.77 4.26 5.76
N ILE A 39 0.26 5.50 5.67
CA ILE A 39 -1.01 5.79 4.99
C ILE A 39 -0.84 5.68 3.48
N GLU A 40 0.24 6.26 2.92
CA GLU A 40 0.55 6.18 1.50
C GLU A 40 0.69 4.72 1.03
N GLU A 41 1.43 3.90 1.77
CA GLU A 41 1.60 2.47 1.48
C GLU A 41 0.26 1.72 1.46
N LYS A 42 -0.60 1.97 2.45
CA LYS A 42 -1.94 1.35 2.50
C LYS A 42 -2.84 1.83 1.37
N TYR A 43 -2.76 3.10 1.02
CA TYR A 43 -3.55 3.68 -0.06
C TYR A 43 -3.16 3.09 -1.42
N GLU A 44 -1.86 2.93 -1.67
CA GLU A 44 -1.35 2.29 -2.89
C GLU A 44 -1.85 0.84 -3.02
N VAL A 45 -1.80 0.07 -1.93
CA VAL A 45 -2.34 -1.31 -1.89
C VAL A 45 -3.84 -1.33 -2.19
N LEU A 46 -4.60 -0.39 -1.62
CA LEU A 46 -6.04 -0.28 -1.85
C LEU A 46 -6.36 0.02 -3.33
N ILE A 47 -5.62 0.95 -3.95
CA ILE A 47 -5.79 1.26 -5.38
C ILE A 47 -5.48 0.03 -6.23
N ALA A 48 -4.38 -0.67 -5.94
CA ALA A 48 -3.99 -1.85 -6.69
C ALA A 48 -5.07 -2.96 -6.61
N ASN A 49 -5.61 -3.19 -5.41
CA ASN A 49 -6.68 -4.18 -5.20
C ASN A 49 -7.98 -3.78 -5.89
N PHE A 50 -8.34 -2.49 -5.85
CA PHE A 50 -9.51 -1.97 -6.55
C PHE A 50 -9.38 -2.12 -8.07
N LEU A 51 -8.24 -1.75 -8.65
CA LEU A 51 -7.99 -1.87 -10.09
C LEU A 51 -8.01 -3.33 -10.56
N ALA A 52 -7.48 -4.26 -9.75
CA ALA A 52 -7.54 -5.68 -10.03
C ALA A 52 -9.00 -6.19 -10.06
N LEU A 53 -9.82 -5.76 -9.11
CA LEU A 53 -11.25 -6.09 -9.08
C LEU A 53 -11.98 -5.54 -10.31
N GLU A 54 -11.82 -4.26 -10.63
CA GLU A 54 -12.48 -3.64 -11.79
C GLU A 54 -12.08 -4.32 -13.10
N THR A 55 -10.78 -4.61 -13.28
CA THR A 55 -10.27 -5.28 -14.47
C THR A 55 -10.89 -6.68 -14.61
N HIS A 56 -11.01 -7.41 -13.50
CA HIS A 56 -11.63 -8.73 -13.51
C HIS A 56 -13.12 -8.66 -13.87
N LEU A 57 -13.87 -7.75 -13.24
CA LEU A 57 -15.28 -7.53 -13.53
C LEU A 57 -15.53 -7.15 -14.99
N LEU A 58 -14.70 -6.26 -15.53
CA LEU A 58 -14.83 -5.79 -16.90
C LEU A 58 -14.54 -6.92 -17.90
N ASN A 59 -13.52 -7.74 -17.63
CA ASN A 59 -13.24 -8.94 -18.45
C ASN A 59 -14.40 -9.93 -18.44
N VAL A 60 -15.02 -10.17 -17.29
CA VAL A 60 -16.20 -11.04 -17.17
C VAL A 60 -17.37 -10.45 -17.96
N ALA A 61 -17.66 -9.16 -17.80
CA ALA A 61 -18.75 -8.49 -18.48
C ALA A 61 -18.59 -8.53 -20.01
N VAL A 62 -17.40 -8.21 -20.52
CA VAL A 62 -17.08 -8.25 -21.97
C VAL A 62 -17.16 -9.67 -22.51
N THR A 63 -16.60 -10.65 -21.79
CA THR A 63 -16.62 -12.05 -22.22
C THR A 63 -18.06 -12.57 -22.29
N ASN A 64 -18.89 -12.25 -21.30
CA ASN A 64 -20.29 -12.61 -21.29
C ASN A 64 -21.07 -11.94 -22.43
N ALA A 65 -20.84 -10.65 -22.68
CA ALA A 65 -21.50 -9.91 -23.76
C ALA A 65 -21.18 -10.47 -25.15
N VAL A 66 -19.97 -10.98 -25.38
CA VAL A 66 -19.54 -11.52 -26.67
C VAL A 66 -19.92 -13.00 -26.84
N ARG A 67 -19.77 -13.81 -25.80
CA ARG A 67 -19.91 -15.28 -25.90
C ARG A 67 -21.28 -15.81 -25.50
N ASN A 68 -22.09 -15.05 -24.75
CA ASN A 68 -23.43 -15.45 -24.29
C ASN A 68 -23.52 -16.87 -23.69
N ALA A 69 -22.40 -17.39 -23.19
CA ALA A 69 -22.25 -18.73 -22.66
C ALA A 69 -21.68 -18.58 -21.25
N LEU A 70 -22.56 -18.70 -20.26
CA LEU A 70 -22.16 -18.90 -18.87
C LEU A 70 -22.46 -20.36 -18.55
N THR A 71 -21.47 -21.22 -18.75
CA THR A 71 -21.52 -22.56 -18.15
C THR A 71 -21.41 -22.43 -16.62
N TYR A 72 -21.96 -23.41 -15.90
CA TYR A 72 -21.89 -23.42 -14.44
C TYR A 72 -20.45 -23.36 -13.91
N SER A 73 -19.50 -23.98 -14.61
CA SER A 73 -18.07 -23.92 -14.30
C SER A 73 -17.51 -22.51 -14.38
N GLU A 74 -17.82 -21.77 -15.45
CA GLU A 74 -17.37 -20.38 -15.62
C GLU A 74 -17.97 -19.48 -14.52
N PHE A 75 -19.25 -19.67 -14.19
CA PHE A 75 -19.90 -18.92 -13.11
C PHE A 75 -19.26 -19.21 -11.74
N PHE A 76 -18.89 -20.46 -11.47
CA PHE A 76 -18.21 -20.83 -10.24
C PHE A 76 -16.83 -20.17 -10.12
N GLU A 77 -16.04 -20.20 -11.20
CA GLU A 77 -14.72 -19.55 -11.24
C GLU A 77 -14.82 -18.04 -11.04
N ILE A 78 -15.76 -17.37 -11.72
CA ILE A 78 -16.02 -15.94 -11.56
C ILE A 78 -16.33 -15.62 -10.09
N ARG A 79 -17.24 -16.37 -9.46
CA ARG A 79 -17.62 -16.14 -8.07
C ARG A 79 -16.45 -16.39 -7.11
N SER A 80 -15.62 -17.39 -7.36
CA SER A 80 -14.44 -17.68 -6.54
C SER A 80 -13.40 -16.57 -6.66
N ALA A 81 -13.11 -16.10 -7.86
CA ALA A 81 -12.17 -15.01 -8.10
C ALA A 81 -12.67 -13.69 -7.48
N LEU A 82 -13.96 -13.40 -7.61
CA LEU A 82 -14.58 -12.21 -7.03
C LEU A 82 -14.52 -12.22 -5.50
N ASN A 83 -14.72 -13.38 -4.86
CA ASN A 83 -14.53 -13.51 -3.41
C ASN A 83 -13.09 -13.18 -2.98
N VAL A 84 -12.07 -13.63 -3.71
CA VAL A 84 -10.67 -13.31 -3.41
C VAL A 84 -10.42 -11.81 -3.53
N HIS A 85 -10.91 -11.16 -4.60
CA HIS A 85 -10.76 -9.72 -4.78
C HIS A 85 -11.49 -8.90 -3.71
N VAL A 86 -12.69 -9.32 -3.30
CA VAL A 86 -13.45 -8.66 -2.23
C VAL A 86 -12.74 -8.81 -0.88
N VAL A 87 -12.24 -10.00 -0.56
CA VAL A 87 -11.45 -10.21 0.67
C VAL A 87 -10.20 -9.35 0.64
N ASN A 88 -9.46 -9.33 -0.46
CA ASN A 88 -8.25 -8.50 -0.60
C ASN A 88 -8.54 -7.00 -0.52
N LEU A 89 -9.74 -6.54 -0.88
CA LEU A 89 -10.13 -5.14 -0.73
C LEU A 89 -10.53 -4.79 0.71
N LEU A 90 -11.08 -5.74 1.46
CA LEU A 90 -11.56 -5.56 2.83
C LEU A 90 -10.48 -5.79 3.90
N THR A 91 -9.35 -6.36 3.53
CA THR A 91 -8.23 -6.71 4.43
C THR A 91 -7.05 -5.79 4.21
#